data_AF-A0A9B0T038-F1
#
_entry.id   AF-A0A9B0T038-F1
#
_cell.length_a   1.000
_cell.length_b   1.000
_cell.length_c   1.000
_cell.angle_alpha   90.00
_cell.angle_beta   90.00
_cell.angle_gamma   90.00
#
_symmetry.space_group_name_H-M   'P 1'
#
loop_
_entity.id
_entity.type
_entity.pdbx_description
1 polymer ?
#
loop_
_entity_poly.entity_id
_entity_poly.type
_entity_poly.pdbx_seq_one_letter_code
_entity_poly.pdbx_strand_id
1 'polypeptide(L)'
;MSFITTEVEYECEEGYVLVGAAKISCRFSRWFSPAPQCKALCLKPDIPNGKLSVEKDQYVNPDTVVIQCDPGYRMVGSQHISCSENKSWTPNVPKCEREVPGVPEILLSCQNVLQCLPNSQDSKVALELYKLSLEIGNLEKEIDKEKSI
;
A
#
# COMPACT_ATOMS: atom_id res chain seq x y z
N MET A 1 29.44 17.13 -52.54
CA MET A 1 29.71 17.60 -51.16
C MET A 1 29.05 16.63 -50.21
N SER A 2 29.83 15.83 -49.48
CA SER A 2 29.31 14.91 -48.46
C SER A 2 29.08 15.68 -47.17
N PHE A 3 27.85 15.73 -46.69
CA PHE A 3 27.54 16.32 -45.39
C PHE A 3 27.77 15.25 -44.33
N ILE A 4 28.75 15.45 -43.45
CA ILE A 4 28.93 14.59 -42.28
C ILE A 4 27.72 14.84 -41.37
N THR A 5 26.90 13.81 -41.22
CA THR A 5 25.79 13.78 -40.26
C THR A 5 26.12 12.67 -39.28
N THR A 6 26.24 13.01 -38.00
CA THR A 6 26.49 12.04 -36.94
C THR A 6 25.17 11.78 -36.23
N GLU A 7 24.79 10.52 -36.07
CA GLU A 7 23.61 10.13 -35.30
C GLU A 7 24.01 9.47 -33.99
N VAL A 8 23.26 9.77 -32.94
CA VAL A 8 23.40 9.13 -31.63
C VAL A 8 22.05 8.57 -31.22
N GLU A 9 22.08 7.34 -30.71
CA GLU A 9 20.93 6.64 -30.15
C GLU A 9 21.04 6.62 -28.62
N TYR A 10 19.95 6.96 -27.95
CA TYR A 10 19.82 7.00 -26.50
C TYR A 10 19.03 5.79 -26.03
N GLU A 11 19.45 5.27 -24.89
CA GLU A 11 18.76 4.22 -24.16
C GLU A 11 18.76 4.61 -22.67
N CYS A 12 17.70 4.22 -21.96
CA CYS A 12 17.58 4.47 -20.54
C CYS A 12 17.89 3.20 -19.76
N GLU A 13 18.41 3.38 -18.54
CA GLU A 13 18.61 2.28 -17.60
C GLU A 13 17.28 1.61 -17.21
N GLU A 14 17.37 0.40 -16.67
CA GLU A 14 16.20 -0.34 -16.21
C GLU A 14 15.39 0.45 -15.15
N GLY A 15 14.07 0.45 -15.35
CA GLY A 15 13.14 1.21 -14.50
C GLY A 15 13.02 2.69 -14.88
N TYR A 16 13.55 3.09 -16.04
CA TYR A 16 13.30 4.40 -16.65
C TYR A 16 12.72 4.25 -18.05
N VAL A 17 11.93 5.22 -18.49
CA VAL A 17 11.40 5.30 -19.84
C VAL A 17 11.97 6.50 -20.58
N LEU A 18 12.32 6.31 -21.85
CA LEU A 18 12.82 7.37 -22.71
C LEU A 18 11.65 8.25 -23.19
N VAL A 19 11.69 9.53 -22.82
CA VAL A 19 10.74 10.54 -23.23
C VAL A 19 11.43 11.52 -24.17
N GLY A 20 11.09 11.45 -25.46
CA GLY A 20 11.69 12.26 -26.52
C GLY A 20 12.14 11.41 -27.71
N ALA A 21 13.00 11.96 -28.56
CA ALA A 21 13.56 11.24 -29.69
C ALA A 21 14.71 10.33 -29.23
N ALA A 22 14.59 9.01 -29.47
CA ALA A 22 15.65 8.06 -29.16
C ALA A 22 16.89 8.28 -30.04
N LYS A 23 16.71 8.76 -31.28
CA LYS A 23 17.80 9.10 -32.20
C LYS A 23 17.83 10.59 -32.47
N ILE A 24 18.98 11.22 -32.31
CA ILE A 24 19.20 12.61 -32.68
C ILE A 24 20.39 12.74 -33.63
N SER A 25 20.32 13.72 -34.52
CA SER A 25 21.36 13.97 -35.52
C SER A 25 22.09 15.28 -35.25
N CYS A 26 23.41 15.24 -35.45
CA CYS A 26 24.31 16.38 -35.44
C CYS A 26 24.74 16.69 -36.87
N ARG A 27 24.47 17.91 -37.32
CA ARG A 27 24.91 18.42 -38.61
C ARG A 27 25.49 19.82 -38.42
N PHE A 28 26.62 20.11 -39.06
CA PHE A 28 27.30 21.41 -38.93
C PHE A 28 27.61 21.79 -37.46
N SER A 29 28.05 20.82 -36.66
CA SER A 29 28.35 21.01 -35.23
C SER A 29 27.15 21.48 -34.40
N ARG A 30 25.92 21.23 -34.87
CA ARG A 30 24.67 21.55 -34.16
C ARG A 30 23.77 20.32 -34.11
N TRP A 31 23.21 20.05 -32.93
CA TRP A 31 22.15 19.07 -32.73
C TRP A 31 20.82 19.61 -33.28
N PHE A 32 20.13 18.80 -34.07
CA PHE A 32 18.84 19.17 -34.68
C PHE A 32 17.63 18.78 -33.80
N SER A 33 17.87 18.07 -32.71
CA SER A 33 16.84 17.69 -31.74
C SER A 33 17.41 17.77 -30.32
N PRO A 34 16.58 18.12 -29.32
CA PRO A 34 17.02 18.11 -27.93
C PRO A 34 17.32 16.69 -27.47
N ALA A 35 18.23 16.56 -26.50
CA ALA A 35 18.47 15.27 -25.85
C ALA A 35 17.18 14.76 -25.17
N PRO A 36 16.85 13.47 -25.28
CA PRO A 36 15.70 12.90 -24.59
C PRO A 36 15.92 12.87 -23.08
N GLN A 37 14.83 12.66 -22.34
CA GLN A 37 14.86 12.51 -20.89
C GLN A 37 14.55 11.06 -20.50
N CYS A 38 15.31 10.52 -19.56
CA CYS A 38 14.95 9.26 -18.91
C CYS A 38 14.13 9.58 -17.66
N LYS A 39 12.85 9.16 -17.66
CA LYS A 39 11.95 9.39 -16.53
C LYS A 39 11.69 8.11 -15.77
N ALA A 40 11.67 8.21 -14.44
CA ALA A 40 11.46 7.07 -13.56
C ALA A 40 10.10 6.39 -13.78
N LEU A 41 10.11 5.07 -13.74
CA LEU A 41 8.91 4.22 -13.71
C LEU A 41 8.66 3.76 -12.28
N CYS A 42 7.47 4.08 -11.76
CA CYS A 42 6.97 3.51 -10.52
C CYS A 42 6.05 2.33 -10.84
N LEU A 43 6.24 1.22 -10.13
CA LEU A 43 5.32 0.10 -10.19
C LEU A 43 4.01 0.45 -9.49
N LYS A 44 2.93 -0.22 -9.92
CA LYS A 44 1.64 -0.17 -9.23
C LYS A 44 1.83 -0.40 -7.72
N PRO A 45 1.36 0.52 -6.87
CA PRO A 45 1.45 0.35 -5.42
C PRO A 45 0.51 -0.76 -4.96
N ASP A 46 0.97 -1.56 -4.00
CA ASP A 46 0.11 -2.51 -3.29
C ASP A 46 -0.67 -1.78 -2.20
N ILE A 47 -2.00 -1.91 -2.24
CA ILE A 47 -2.93 -1.22 -1.34
C ILE A 47 -3.97 -2.24 -0.88
N PRO A 48 -3.67 -3.03 0.16
CA PRO A 48 -4.63 -3.99 0.70
C PRO A 48 -5.90 -3.28 1.17
N ASN A 49 -7.07 -3.74 0.72
CA ASN A 49 -8.37 -3.14 1.01
C ASN A 49 -8.51 -1.68 0.53
N GLY A 50 -7.88 -1.37 -0.61
CA GLY A 50 -8.03 -0.11 -1.29
C GLY A 50 -7.78 -0.23 -2.79
N LYS A 51 -8.07 0.86 -3.51
CA LYS A 51 -8.05 0.93 -4.97
C LYS A 51 -7.48 2.26 -5.44
N LEU A 52 -6.96 2.26 -6.67
CA LEU A 52 -6.49 3.45 -7.36
C LEU A 52 -7.60 4.05 -8.22
N SER A 53 -7.59 5.38 -8.39
CA SER A 53 -8.51 6.08 -9.30
C SER A 53 -8.28 5.72 -10.76
N VAL A 54 -7.03 5.45 -11.14
CA VAL A 54 -6.64 4.99 -12.48
C VAL A 54 -5.67 3.84 -12.28
N GLU A 55 -6.02 2.67 -12.82
CA GLU A 55 -5.25 1.45 -12.63
C GLU A 55 -4.38 1.17 -13.87
N LYS A 56 -3.06 1.23 -13.67
CA LYS A 56 -2.01 0.86 -14.63
C LYS A 56 -0.99 -0.01 -13.94
N ASP A 57 -0.22 -0.78 -14.71
CA ASP A 57 0.90 -1.57 -14.20
C ASP A 57 2.11 -0.71 -13.83
N GLN A 58 2.30 0.40 -14.56
CA GLN A 58 3.42 1.33 -14.40
C GLN A 58 2.98 2.79 -14.56
N TYR A 59 3.69 3.68 -13.87
CA TYR A 59 3.45 5.13 -13.85
C TYR A 59 4.75 5.87 -14.11
N VAL A 60 4.70 6.91 -14.93
CA VAL A 60 5.90 7.68 -15.32
C VAL A 60 5.95 8.96 -14.50
N ASN A 61 7.09 9.28 -13.89
CA ASN A 61 7.22 10.54 -13.15
C ASN A 61 6.80 11.77 -14.02
N PRO A 62 6.03 12.74 -13.48
CA PRO A 62 5.47 12.83 -12.12
C PRO A 62 3.98 12.43 -12.03
N ASP A 63 3.58 11.33 -12.68
CA ASP A 63 2.21 10.81 -12.64
C ASP A 63 1.68 10.76 -11.20
N THR A 64 0.45 11.24 -11.00
CA THR A 64 -0.23 11.28 -9.71
C THR A 64 -1.45 10.39 -9.72
N VAL A 65 -1.68 9.68 -8.62
CA VAL A 65 -2.86 8.82 -8.42
C VAL A 65 -3.56 9.17 -7.12
N VAL A 66 -4.85 8.88 -7.09
CA VAL A 66 -5.70 9.04 -5.91
C VAL A 66 -6.05 7.66 -5.39
N ILE A 67 -5.92 7.45 -4.09
CA ILE A 67 -6.23 6.18 -3.44
C ILE A 67 -7.59 6.28 -2.75
N GLN A 68 -8.33 5.19 -2.76
CA GLN A 68 -9.58 5.06 -2.03
C GLN A 68 -9.60 3.74 -1.28
N CYS A 69 -9.83 3.78 0.04
CA CYS A 69 -10.02 2.58 0.83
C CYS A 69 -11.39 1.97 0.59
N ASP A 70 -11.48 0.65 0.67
CA ASP A 70 -12.73 -0.09 0.59
C ASP A 70 -13.64 0.24 1.80
N PRO A 71 -14.96 0.01 1.69
CA PRO A 71 -15.89 0.26 2.79
C PRO A 71 -15.49 -0.47 4.08
N GLY A 72 -15.54 0.24 5.22
CA GLY A 72 -15.13 -0.28 6.52
C GLY A 72 -13.62 -0.18 6.79
N TYR A 73 -12.86 0.48 5.92
CA TYR A 73 -11.46 0.81 6.12
C TYR A 73 -11.25 2.33 6.07
N ARG A 74 -10.45 2.84 7.00
CA ARG A 74 -10.01 4.24 7.02
C ARG A 74 -8.60 4.38 6.47
N MET A 75 -8.35 5.50 5.80
CA MET A 75 -7.04 5.82 5.27
C MET A 75 -6.11 6.34 6.38
N VAL A 76 -4.86 5.86 6.38
CA VAL A 76 -3.76 6.36 7.20
C VAL A 76 -2.63 6.79 6.28
N GLY A 77 -2.44 8.10 6.14
CA GLY A 77 -1.46 8.71 5.24
C GLY A 77 -2.10 9.68 4.24
N SER A 78 -1.41 9.92 3.12
CA SER A 78 -1.90 10.80 2.06
C SER A 78 -2.76 10.04 1.05
N GLN A 79 -3.91 10.62 0.70
CA GLN A 79 -4.77 10.13 -0.36
C GLN A 79 -4.16 10.28 -1.76
N HIS A 80 -3.37 11.33 -1.95
CA HIS A 80 -2.71 11.66 -3.21
C HIS A 80 -1.23 11.29 -3.11
N ILE A 81 -0.74 10.51 -4.08
CA ILE A 81 0.67 10.14 -4.20
C ILE A 81 1.14 10.33 -5.64
N SER A 82 2.41 10.67 -5.81
CA SER A 82 3.03 10.91 -7.11
C SER A 82 4.25 10.02 -7.31
N CYS A 83 4.49 9.58 -8.54
CA CYS A 83 5.70 8.85 -8.89
C CYS A 83 6.90 9.80 -8.85
N SER A 84 7.88 9.49 -8.00
CA SER A 84 9.11 10.25 -7.80
C SER A 84 10.19 9.87 -8.80
N GLU A 85 11.21 10.72 -8.93
CA GLU A 85 12.42 10.46 -9.71
C GLU A 85 13.19 9.23 -9.20
N ASN A 86 13.00 8.84 -7.94
CA ASN A 86 13.66 7.69 -7.32
C ASN A 86 12.90 6.37 -7.52
N LYS A 87 11.99 6.29 -8.51
CA LYS A 87 11.17 5.09 -8.79
C LYS A 87 10.28 4.68 -7.60
N SER A 88 9.91 5.64 -6.77
CA SER A 88 9.12 5.43 -5.55
C SER A 88 7.91 6.37 -5.49
N TRP A 89 6.92 6.02 -4.66
CA TRP A 89 5.76 6.86 -4.43
C TRP A 89 6.04 7.92 -3.37
N THR A 90 5.65 9.17 -3.63
CA THR A 90 5.80 10.29 -2.69
C THR A 90 4.51 11.10 -2.60
N PRO A 91 3.93 11.31 -1.40
CA PRO A 91 4.26 10.64 -0.14
C PRO A 91 4.17 9.11 -0.23
N ASN A 92 4.67 8.41 0.80
CA ASN A 92 4.59 6.95 0.85
C ASN A 92 3.16 6.47 0.67
N VAL A 93 3.01 5.27 0.10
CA VAL A 93 1.70 4.63 -0.11
C VAL A 93 0.95 4.55 1.24
N PRO A 94 -0.28 5.09 1.32
CA PRO A 94 -1.08 5.05 2.54
C PRO A 94 -1.52 3.63 2.87
N LYS A 95 -1.90 3.42 4.13
CA LYS A 95 -2.51 2.16 4.58
C LYS A 95 -4.02 2.32 4.69
N CYS A 96 -4.75 1.29 4.32
CA CYS A 96 -6.17 1.16 4.62
C CYS A 96 -6.30 0.26 5.85
N GLU A 97 -6.64 0.86 6.98
CA GLU A 97 -6.81 0.17 8.27
C GLU A 97 -8.28 -0.08 8.52
N ARG A 98 -8.63 -1.30 8.97
CA ARG A 98 -10.01 -1.62 9.31
C ARG A 98 -10.51 -0.63 10.36
N GLU A 99 -11.64 -0.01 10.06
CA GLU A 99 -12.39 0.77 11.03
C GLU A 99 -13.00 -0.22 12.02
N VAL A 100 -12.33 -0.40 13.15
CA VAL A 100 -12.96 -1.08 14.29
C VAL A 100 -14.09 -0.14 14.71
N PRO A 101 -15.36 -0.59 14.72
CA PRO A 101 -16.44 0.20 15.29
C PRO A 101 -15.94 0.66 16.64
N GLY A 102 -15.80 1.98 16.82
CA GLY A 102 -15.26 2.54 18.04
C GLY A 102 -15.93 1.83 19.19
N VAL A 103 -15.14 1.16 20.03
CA VAL A 103 -15.63 0.58 21.27
C VAL A 103 -16.46 1.70 21.89
N PRO A 104 -17.80 1.55 22.02
CA PRO A 104 -18.66 2.64 22.47
C PRO A 104 -17.98 3.33 23.64
N GLU A 105 -17.90 4.66 23.69
CA GLU A 105 -17.22 5.37 24.79
C GLU A 105 -17.66 4.85 26.17
N ILE A 106 -18.89 4.33 26.24
CA ILE A 106 -19.43 3.50 27.31
C ILE A 106 -18.40 2.46 27.78
N LEU A 107 -17.90 1.57 26.93
CA LEU A 107 -16.92 0.51 27.22
C LEU A 107 -15.53 1.04 27.63
N LEU A 108 -15.14 2.26 27.23
CA LEU A 108 -13.91 2.92 27.73
C LEU A 108 -14.10 3.56 29.11
N SER A 109 -15.34 3.93 29.46
CA SER A 109 -15.74 4.43 30.79
C SER A 109 -16.13 3.33 31.78
N CYS A 110 -16.15 2.06 31.32
CA CYS A 110 -16.52 0.92 32.14
C CYS A 110 -15.41 0.56 33.11
N GLN A 111 -15.48 1.17 34.30
CA GLN A 111 -14.67 0.76 35.45
C GLN A 111 -14.96 -0.69 35.87
N ASN A 112 -16.11 -1.24 35.46
CA ASN A 112 -16.49 -2.63 35.68
C ASN A 112 -17.17 -3.24 34.44
N VAL A 113 -16.50 -4.19 33.80
CA VAL A 113 -16.93 -4.87 32.57
C VAL A 113 -18.31 -5.54 32.71
N LEU A 114 -18.67 -6.00 33.91
CA LEU A 114 -19.97 -6.64 34.18
C LEU A 114 -21.17 -5.72 34.04
N GLN A 115 -20.98 -4.39 34.15
CA GLN A 115 -22.08 -3.41 34.07
C GLN A 115 -22.34 -2.91 32.65
N CYS A 116 -21.51 -3.31 31.69
CA CYS A 116 -21.48 -2.75 30.35
C CYS A 116 -21.79 -3.76 29.24
N LEU A 117 -22.13 -4.98 29.62
CA LEU A 117 -22.66 -5.98 28.69
C LEU A 117 -24.10 -5.58 28.31
N PRO A 118 -24.43 -5.49 27.01
CA PRO A 118 -25.80 -5.28 26.60
C PRO A 118 -26.60 -6.57 26.90
N ASN A 119 -27.56 -6.48 27.82
CA ASN A 119 -28.49 -7.55 28.22
C ASN A 119 -27.91 -8.82 28.89
N SER A 120 -28.71 -9.39 29.79
CA SER A 120 -28.39 -10.58 30.60
C SER A 120 -28.22 -11.88 29.81
N GLN A 121 -28.62 -11.89 28.53
CA GLN A 121 -28.46 -13.01 27.61
C GLN A 121 -26.99 -13.16 27.17
N ASP A 122 -26.34 -12.04 26.83
CA ASP A 122 -24.95 -12.00 26.34
C ASP A 122 -23.97 -12.32 27.47
N SER A 123 -24.30 -11.96 28.73
CA SER A 123 -23.48 -12.30 29.90
C SER A 123 -23.41 -13.80 30.18
N LYS A 124 -24.50 -14.55 29.95
CA LYS A 124 -24.49 -16.02 30.12
C LYS A 124 -23.66 -16.69 29.03
N VAL A 125 -23.81 -16.24 27.79
CA VAL A 125 -23.02 -16.74 26.66
C VAL A 125 -21.54 -16.42 26.86
N ALA A 126 -21.20 -15.20 27.31
CA ALA A 126 -19.82 -14.82 27.63
C ALA A 126 -19.22 -15.66 28.77
N LEU A 127 -20.01 -15.96 29.81
CA LEU A 127 -19.59 -16.84 30.90
C LEU A 127 -19.38 -18.28 30.45
N GLU A 128 -20.23 -18.80 29.55
CA GLU A 128 -20.07 -20.13 28.97
C GLU A 128 -18.83 -20.21 28.07
N LEU A 129 -18.60 -19.21 27.23
CA LEU A 129 -17.40 -19.11 26.39
C LEU A 129 -16.12 -19.01 27.24
N TYR A 130 -16.15 -18.24 28.33
CA TYR A 130 -15.01 -18.13 29.24
C TYR A 130 -14.73 -19.46 29.96
N LYS A 131 -15.77 -20.16 30.44
CA LYS A 131 -15.62 -21.50 31.05
C LYS A 131 -15.01 -22.50 30.06
N LEU A 132 -15.52 -22.55 28.83
CA LEU A 132 -14.98 -23.37 27.75
C LEU A 132 -13.49 -23.06 27.49
N SER A 133 -13.09 -21.78 27.49
CA SER A 133 -11.68 -21.41 27.28
C SER A 133 -10.74 -21.91 28.38
N LEU A 134 -11.20 -21.92 29.64
CA LEU A 134 -10.44 -22.45 30.77
C LEU A 134 -10.35 -23.98 30.71
N GLU A 135 -11.43 -24.63 30.30
CA GLU A 135 -11.49 -26.08 30.12
C GLU A 135 -10.54 -26.54 29.00
N ILE A 136 -10.54 -25.84 27.86
CA ILE A 136 -9.59 -26.04 26.77
C ILE A 136 -8.15 -25.91 27.28
N GLY A 137 -7.83 -24.83 28.02
CA GLY A 137 -6.47 -24.62 28.55
C GLY A 137 -6.03 -25.67 29.59
N ASN A 138 -6.96 -26.33 30.28
CA ASN A 138 -6.64 -27.44 31.17
C ASN A 138 -6.39 -28.74 30.40
N LEU A 139 -7.22 -29.03 29.39
CA LEU A 139 -7.04 -30.20 28.51
C LEU A 139 -5.72 -30.10 27.73
N GLU A 140 -5.35 -28.92 27.25
CA GLU A 140 -4.05 -28.68 26.59
C GLU A 140 -2.88 -29.04 27.52
N LYS A 141 -2.96 -28.66 28.80
CA LYS A 141 -1.92 -29.01 29.80
C LYS A 141 -1.88 -30.49 30.12
N GLU A 142 -3.01 -31.21 30.03
CA GLU A 142 -3.05 -32.66 30.22
C GLU A 142 -2.46 -33.39 29.02
N ILE A 143 -2.82 -32.95 27.80
CA ILE A 143 -2.25 -33.46 26.54
C ILE A 143 -0.73 -33.26 26.51
N ASP A 144 -0.24 -32.10 26.94
CA ASP A 144 1.21 -31.84 26.99
C ASP A 144 1.95 -32.68 28.04
N LYS A 145 1.28 -33.05 29.14
CA LYS A 145 1.85 -33.98 30.13
C LYS A 145 1.92 -35.41 29.58
N GLU A 146 0.90 -35.87 28.86
CA GLU A 146 0.90 -37.19 28.23
C GLU A 146 1.95 -37.33 27.13
N LYS A 147 2.23 -36.25 26.39
CA LYS A 147 3.31 -36.22 25.38
C LYS A 147 4.73 -36.18 25.97
N SER A 148 4.86 -35.88 27.26
CA SER A 148 6.15 -35.76 27.95
C SER A 148 6.54 -37.04 28.70
N ILE A 149 5.77 -38.12 28.57
CA ILE A 149 6.04 -39.49 29.05
C ILE A 149 6.44 -40.36 27.85
#